data_AF-A0A0F9FBV6-F1
#
_entry.id   AF-A0A0F9FBV6-F1
#
_cell.length_a   1.000
_cell.length_b   1.000
_cell.length_c   1.000
_cell.angle_alpha   90.00
_cell.angle_beta   90.00
_cell.angle_gamma   90.00
#
_symmetry.space_group_name_H-M   'P 1'
#
loop_
_entity.id
_entity.type
_entity.pdbx_description
1 polymer ?
#
loop_
_entity_poly.entity_id
_entity_poly.type
_entity_poly.pdbx_seq_one_letter_code
_entity_poly.pdbx_strand_id
1 'polypeptide(L)'
;MKELSDEQLAVEMPKAFPALFPRHWMHSWGGGSALKGVFWCGKCDVKYDNADDMLAAGGFSGCPVPSDDPIVIDWNVAMMVFRAIDKHWAKKALVKIFVASKSNVGFGWWLMYIATPADYLRAALLAKGA
;
A
#
# COMPACT_ATOMS: atom_id res chain seq x y z
N MET A 1 10.14 -6.64 -20.12
CA MET A 1 10.29 -5.97 -18.81
C MET A 1 11.60 -6.44 -18.19
N LYS A 2 12.43 -5.52 -17.69
CA LYS A 2 13.69 -5.85 -17.01
C LYS A 2 13.34 -6.20 -15.56
N GLU A 3 13.68 -7.40 -15.10
CA GLU A 3 13.51 -7.75 -13.68
C GLU A 3 14.46 -6.93 -12.82
N LEU A 4 13.93 -6.30 -11.78
CA LEU A 4 14.68 -5.59 -10.76
C LEU A 4 15.21 -6.58 -9.72
N SER A 5 16.42 -6.36 -9.20
CA SER A 5 16.92 -7.09 -8.03
C SER A 5 16.12 -6.73 -6.77
N ASP A 6 16.28 -7.51 -5.70
CA ASP A 6 15.56 -7.24 -4.44
C ASP A 6 15.99 -5.90 -3.82
N GLU A 7 17.25 -5.47 -3.95
CA GLU A 7 17.70 -4.15 -3.51
C GLU A 7 17.09 -3.03 -4.38
N GLN A 8 16.96 -3.26 -5.68
CA GLN A 8 16.31 -2.31 -6.59
C GLN A 8 14.82 -2.20 -6.30
N LEU A 9 14.16 -3.32 -5.96
CA LEU A 9 12.76 -3.32 -5.52
C LEU A 9 12.61 -2.56 -4.19
N ALA A 10 13.51 -2.75 -3.23
CA ALA A 10 13.46 -2.03 -1.96
C ALA A 10 13.56 -0.49 -2.12
N VAL A 11 14.23 -0.01 -3.16
CA VAL A 11 14.37 1.43 -3.45
C VAL A 11 13.25 1.96 -4.34
N GLU A 12 12.88 1.22 -5.38
CA GLU A 12 11.92 1.67 -6.39
C GLU A 12 10.47 1.46 -5.94
N MET A 13 10.20 0.45 -5.11
CA MET A 13 8.85 0.20 -4.60
C MET A 13 8.32 1.38 -3.78
N PRO A 14 9.03 1.92 -2.77
CA PRO A 14 8.57 3.11 -2.05
C PRO A 14 8.27 4.32 -2.94
N LYS A 15 9.00 4.49 -4.06
CA LYS A 15 8.80 5.58 -5.01
C LYS A 15 7.60 5.37 -5.92
N ALA A 16 7.37 4.14 -6.36
CA ALA A 16 6.26 3.77 -7.25
C ALA A 16 4.94 3.57 -6.50
N PHE A 17 5.01 3.21 -5.22
CA PHE A 17 3.86 2.89 -4.37
C PHE A 17 2.80 4.00 -4.30
N PRO A 18 3.12 5.29 -4.16
CA PRO A 18 2.14 6.37 -4.12
C PRO A 18 1.29 6.45 -5.39
N ALA A 19 1.92 6.26 -6.55
CA ALA A 19 1.25 6.31 -7.84
C ALA A 19 0.39 5.07 -8.08
N LEU A 20 0.85 3.90 -7.62
CA LEU A 20 0.18 2.62 -7.84
C LEU A 20 -0.93 2.35 -6.82
N PHE A 21 -0.81 2.90 -5.61
CA PHE A 21 -1.73 2.68 -4.49
C PHE A 21 -2.14 3.99 -3.81
N PRO A 22 -2.70 4.97 -4.55
CA PRO A 22 -2.91 6.33 -4.05
C PRO A 22 -3.85 6.41 -2.85
N ARG A 23 -4.84 5.51 -2.74
CA ARG A 23 -5.76 5.46 -1.59
C ARG A 23 -5.10 4.95 -0.31
N HIS A 24 -4.06 4.14 -0.43
CA HIS A 24 -3.28 3.64 0.71
C HIS A 24 -2.15 4.60 1.09
N TRP A 25 -2.00 5.69 0.33
CA TRP A 25 -1.04 6.76 0.51
C TRP A 25 -1.61 7.99 1.23
N MET A 26 -2.94 8.01 1.36
CA MET A 26 -3.65 9.09 2.02
C MET A 26 -3.42 8.98 3.53
N HIS A 27 -2.88 10.04 4.15
CA HIS A 27 -2.74 10.06 5.59
C HIS A 27 -4.11 10.22 6.23
N SER A 28 -4.33 9.55 7.37
CA SER A 28 -5.55 9.74 8.14
C SER A 28 -5.70 11.22 8.52
N TRP A 29 -6.90 11.78 8.40
CA TRP A 29 -7.21 13.14 8.86
C TRP A 29 -6.99 13.33 10.38
N GLY A 30 -6.58 12.28 11.11
CA GLY A 30 -6.46 12.19 12.56
C GLY A 30 -5.29 12.93 13.22
N GLY A 31 -5.00 14.16 12.81
CA GLY A 31 -4.07 15.05 13.52
C GLY A 31 -4.74 16.22 14.25
N GLY A 32 -5.86 16.71 13.75
CA GLY A 32 -6.61 17.79 14.38
C GLY A 32 -7.61 17.22 15.37
N SER A 33 -7.32 17.28 16.67
CA SER A 33 -8.39 17.21 17.66
C SER A 33 -9.46 18.24 17.29
N ALA A 34 -10.73 17.84 17.36
CA ALA A 34 -11.88 18.69 17.12
C ALA A 34 -11.94 19.79 18.19
N LEU A 35 -11.06 20.78 18.08
CA LEU A 35 -11.07 21.97 18.90
C LEU A 35 -12.14 22.89 18.32
N LYS A 36 -13.33 22.84 18.92
CA LYS A 36 -14.48 23.72 18.64
C LYS A 36 -15.10 23.53 17.24
N GLY A 37 -15.41 22.30 16.85
CA GLY A 37 -16.24 22.02 15.65
C GLY A 37 -15.51 22.12 14.30
N VAL A 38 -14.28 22.65 14.28
CA VAL A 38 -13.45 22.71 13.08
C VAL A 38 -12.59 21.45 12.97
N PHE A 39 -12.73 20.71 11.88
CA PHE A 39 -11.88 19.58 11.53
C PHE A 39 -10.73 20.09 10.65
N TRP A 40 -9.49 19.86 11.07
CA TRP A 40 -8.31 20.41 10.40
C TRP A 40 -7.28 19.34 10.09
N CYS A 41 -6.72 19.41 8.89
CA CYS A 41 -5.55 18.62 8.50
C CYS A 41 -4.27 19.42 8.72
N GLY A 42 -3.44 19.02 9.69
CA GLY A 42 -2.13 19.65 9.93
C GLY A 42 -1.12 19.54 8.79
N LYS A 43 -1.43 18.77 7.74
CA LYS A 43 -0.54 18.43 6.63
C LYS A 43 -0.86 19.17 5.33
N CYS A 44 -2.13 19.36 5.00
CA CYS A 44 -2.57 20.14 3.83
C CYS A 44 -3.23 21.47 4.20
N ASP A 45 -3.32 21.77 5.50
CA ASP A 45 -3.94 22.96 6.09
C ASP A 45 -5.44 23.17 5.74
N VAL A 46 -6.09 22.15 5.17
CA VAL A 46 -7.52 22.18 4.87
C VAL A 46 -8.33 22.10 6.17
N LYS A 47 -9.35 22.95 6.25
CA LYS A 47 -10.29 23.04 7.36
C LYS A 47 -11.71 22.74 6.86
N TYR A 48 -12.45 21.97 7.64
CA TYR A 48 -13.87 21.73 7.45
C TYR A 48 -14.62 22.27 8.66
N ASP A 49 -15.75 22.91 8.39
CA ASP A 49 -16.55 23.58 9.42
C ASP A 49 -17.35 22.60 10.28
N ASN A 50 -17.56 21.38 9.79
CA ASN A 50 -18.21 20.29 10.52
C ASN A 50 -17.80 18.91 9.93
N ALA A 51 -18.27 17.84 10.58
CA ALA A 51 -17.95 16.46 10.18
C ALA A 51 -18.63 16.06 8.86
N ASP A 52 -19.82 16.59 8.56
CA ASP A 52 -20.58 16.24 7.37
C ASP A 52 -19.91 16.79 6.10
N ASP A 53 -19.34 17.99 6.15
CA ASP A 53 -18.54 18.57 5.07
C ASP A 53 -17.27 17.77 4.82
N MET A 54 -16.61 17.32 5.90
CA MET A 54 -15.46 16.41 5.79
C MET A 54 -15.88 15.09 5.11
N LEU A 55 -17.01 14.51 5.51
CA LEU A 55 -17.57 13.27 4.93
C LEU A 55 -17.97 13.43 3.46
N ALA A 56 -18.61 14.54 3.10
CA ALA A 56 -19.02 14.87 1.74
C ALA A 56 -17.82 15.11 0.80
N ALA A 57 -16.72 15.66 1.32
CA ALA A 57 -15.46 15.83 0.58
C ALA A 57 -14.67 14.52 0.39
N GLY A 58 -15.23 13.38 0.81
CA GLY A 58 -14.60 12.06 0.74
C GLY A 58 -14.32 11.44 2.10
N GLY A 59 -14.59 12.11 3.21
CA GLY A 59 -14.57 11.54 4.57
C GLY A 59 -13.21 11.05 5.04
N PHE A 60 -13.25 10.08 5.97
CA PHE A 60 -12.07 9.39 6.54
C PHE A 60 -11.18 8.68 5.51
N SER A 61 -11.43 8.84 4.20
CA SER A 61 -10.60 8.34 3.09
C SER A 61 -9.15 8.82 3.12
N GLY A 62 -8.83 9.74 4.03
CA GLY A 62 -7.52 10.31 4.18
C GLY A 62 -7.30 11.47 3.22
N CYS A 63 -6.35 12.32 3.58
CA CYS A 63 -6.02 13.49 2.80
C CYS A 63 -5.27 13.09 1.51
N PRO A 64 -5.57 13.72 0.36
CA PRO A 64 -4.90 13.41 -0.91
C PRO A 64 -3.42 13.82 -0.91
N VAL A 65 -2.98 14.60 0.09
CA VAL A 65 -1.57 14.93 0.24
C VAL A 65 -0.83 13.71 0.78
N PRO A 66 0.22 13.26 0.06
CA PRO A 66 1.05 12.14 0.47
C PRO A 66 1.56 12.27 1.92
N SER A 67 1.62 11.18 2.69
CA SER A 67 2.33 11.23 3.99
C SER A 67 3.84 11.46 3.78
N ASP A 68 4.48 12.18 4.71
CA ASP A 68 5.96 12.41 4.72
C ASP A 68 6.62 11.32 5.57
N ASP A 69 5.82 10.49 6.23
CA ASP A 69 6.32 9.40 7.04
C ASP A 69 7.03 8.40 6.11
N PRO A 70 8.27 7.99 6.45
CA PRO A 70 8.95 6.95 5.71
C PRO A 70 8.08 5.69 5.75
N ILE A 71 7.76 5.15 4.57
CA ILE A 71 6.99 3.90 4.49
C ILE A 71 7.83 2.82 5.13
N VAL A 72 7.34 2.26 6.21
CA VAL A 72 7.76 0.94 6.62
C VAL A 72 6.92 -0.04 5.82
N ILE A 73 7.54 -0.68 4.84
CA ILE A 73 6.92 -1.79 4.13
C ILE A 73 6.89 -2.98 5.09
N ASP A 74 5.84 -3.04 5.90
CA ASP A 74 5.57 -4.14 6.79
C ASP A 74 4.54 -5.11 6.18
N TRP A 75 4.22 -6.15 6.94
CA TRP A 75 3.28 -7.18 6.50
C TRP A 75 1.85 -6.67 6.33
N ASN A 76 1.44 -5.68 7.13
CA ASN A 76 0.10 -5.10 7.06
C ASN A 76 -0.06 -4.30 5.77
N VAL A 77 0.92 -3.45 5.44
CA VAL A 77 0.94 -2.65 4.21
C VAL A 77 0.95 -3.57 2.98
N ALA A 78 1.83 -4.57 2.97
CA ALA A 78 1.92 -5.55 1.88
C ALA A 78 0.58 -6.28 1.66
N MET A 79 -0.07 -6.74 2.73
CA MET A 79 -1.33 -7.46 2.65
C MET A 79 -2.52 -6.57 2.28
N MET A 80 -2.58 -5.33 2.76
CA MET A 80 -3.61 -4.36 2.37
C MET A 80 -3.58 -4.12 0.85
N VAL A 81 -2.38 -3.87 0.32
CA VAL A 81 -2.19 -3.68 -1.12
C VAL A 81 -2.53 -4.93 -1.90
N PHE A 82 -2.01 -6.09 -1.49
CA PHE A 82 -2.26 -7.35 -2.19
C PHE A 82 -3.77 -7.68 -2.25
N ARG A 83 -4.53 -7.39 -1.19
CA ARG A 83 -5.98 -7.59 -1.13
C ARG A 83 -6.78 -6.62 -2.01
N ALA A 84 -6.23 -5.45 -2.31
CA ALA A 84 -6.86 -4.45 -3.19
C ALA A 84 -6.69 -4.79 -4.68
N ILE A 85 -5.86 -5.77 -5.01
CA ILE A 85 -5.66 -6.25 -6.38
C ILE A 85 -6.58 -7.43 -6.70
N ASP A 86 -6.89 -7.62 -7.98
CA ASP A 86 -7.57 -8.82 -8.46
C ASP A 86 -6.83 -10.09 -8.01
N LYS A 87 -7.53 -10.91 -7.22
CA LYS A 87 -6.96 -12.09 -6.56
C LYS A 87 -6.43 -13.12 -7.56
N HIS A 88 -7.02 -13.21 -8.76
CA HIS A 88 -6.58 -14.17 -9.77
C HIS A 88 -5.19 -13.80 -10.31
N TRP A 89 -5.00 -12.53 -10.67
CA TRP A 89 -3.73 -12.03 -11.19
C TRP A 89 -2.63 -12.01 -10.11
N ALA A 90 -2.98 -11.57 -8.90
CA ALA A 90 -2.05 -11.55 -7.78
C ALA A 90 -1.55 -12.96 -7.42
N LYS A 91 -2.44 -13.97 -7.42
CA LYS A 91 -2.07 -15.37 -7.20
C LYS A 91 -1.17 -15.91 -8.32
N LYS A 92 -1.46 -15.61 -9.59
CA LYS A 92 -0.60 -15.99 -10.71
C LYS A 92 0.81 -15.41 -10.56
N ALA A 93 0.92 -14.16 -10.12
CA ALA A 93 2.22 -13.53 -9.88
C ALA A 93 2.97 -14.20 -8.71
N LEU A 94 2.30 -14.51 -7.60
CA LEU A 94 2.92 -15.26 -6.49
C LEU A 94 3.42 -16.65 -6.91
N VAL A 95 2.69 -17.36 -7.77
CA VAL A 95 3.15 -18.66 -8.30
C VAL A 95 4.43 -18.51 -9.11
N LYS A 96 4.56 -17.45 -9.92
CA LYS A 96 5.79 -17.18 -10.67
C LYS A 96 6.97 -16.90 -9.74
N ILE A 97 6.76 -16.08 -8.71
CA ILE A 97 7.77 -15.75 -7.71
C ILE A 97 8.20 -17.02 -6.95
N PHE A 98 7.24 -17.85 -6.54
CA PHE A 98 7.51 -19.14 -5.91
C PHE A 98 8.40 -20.04 -6.78
N VAL A 99 8.07 -20.22 -8.06
CA VAL A 99 8.89 -21.01 -8.99
C VAL A 99 10.30 -20.44 -9.13
N ALA A 100 10.43 -19.11 -9.19
CA ALA A 100 11.72 -18.43 -9.30
C ALA A 100 12.58 -18.53 -8.03
N SER A 101 11.95 -18.58 -6.85
CA SER A 101 12.64 -18.69 -5.56
C SER A 101 13.42 -19.99 -5.37
N LYS A 102 13.14 -21.01 -6.20
CA LYS A 102 13.69 -22.37 -6.06
C LYS A 102 13.47 -22.99 -4.65
N SER A 103 12.42 -22.53 -3.96
CA SER A 103 12.02 -23.07 -2.66
C SER A 103 11.76 -24.58 -2.75
N ASN A 104 12.21 -25.33 -1.75
CA ASN A 104 12.06 -26.79 -1.68
C ASN A 104 10.77 -27.23 -0.97
N VAL A 105 9.99 -26.30 -0.43
CA VAL A 105 8.68 -26.60 0.19
C VAL A 105 7.52 -26.36 -0.77
N GLY A 106 6.37 -26.98 -0.50
CA GLY A 106 5.14 -26.76 -1.27
C GLY A 106 4.63 -25.32 -1.20
N PHE A 107 3.95 -24.86 -2.26
CA PHE A 107 3.48 -23.47 -2.41
C PHE A 107 2.68 -22.96 -1.19
N GLY A 108 1.78 -23.78 -0.63
CA GLY A 108 1.03 -23.38 0.56
C GLY A 108 1.92 -23.12 1.78
N TRP A 109 2.95 -23.93 1.98
CA TRP A 109 3.91 -23.75 3.07
C TRP A 109 4.80 -22.54 2.85
N TRP A 110 5.22 -22.33 1.61
CA TRP A 110 5.99 -21.16 1.22
C TRP A 110 5.25 -19.86 1.51
N LEU A 111 3.95 -19.78 1.15
CA LEU A 111 3.12 -18.61 1.45
C LEU A 111 3.01 -18.31 2.95
N MET A 112 2.94 -19.34 3.79
CA MET A 112 2.72 -19.17 5.24
C MET A 112 3.98 -18.80 6.00
N TYR A 113 5.15 -19.31 5.57
CA TYR A 113 6.35 -19.30 6.41
C TYR A 113 7.60 -18.71 5.75
N ILE A 114 7.61 -18.53 4.42
CA ILE A 114 8.83 -18.15 3.69
C ILE A 114 8.63 -16.85 2.90
N ALA A 115 7.47 -16.68 2.26
CA ALA A 115 7.17 -15.48 1.49
C ALA A 115 7.28 -14.22 2.37
N THR A 116 7.83 -13.16 1.79
CA THR A 116 8.17 -11.90 2.46
C THR A 116 7.23 -10.76 2.04
N PRO A 117 7.16 -9.63 2.79
CA PRO A 117 6.41 -8.44 2.38
C PRO A 117 6.70 -7.99 0.95
N ALA A 118 7.96 -8.11 0.53
CA ALA A 118 8.39 -7.79 -0.81
C ALA A 118 7.77 -8.70 -1.88
N ASP A 119 7.61 -10.01 -1.62
CA ASP A 119 7.01 -10.95 -2.59
C ASP A 119 5.55 -10.60 -2.89
N TYR A 120 4.78 -10.27 -1.85
CA TYR A 120 3.38 -9.88 -1.99
C TYR A 120 3.23 -8.56 -2.74
N LEU A 121 4.13 -7.61 -2.50
CA LEU A 121 4.11 -6.34 -3.20
C LEU A 121 4.58 -6.47 -4.64
N ARG A 122 5.65 -7.23 -4.91
CA ARG A 122 6.06 -7.57 -6.28
C ARG A 122 4.92 -8.24 -7.03
N ALA A 123 4.19 -9.16 -6.39
CA ALA A 123 3.02 -9.78 -6.99
C ALA A 123 1.90 -8.77 -7.30
N ALA A 124 1.64 -7.82 -6.40
CA ALA A 124 0.66 -6.75 -6.61
C ALA A 124 1.05 -5.81 -7.77
N LEU A 125 2.33 -5.45 -7.88
CA LEU A 125 2.88 -4.63 -8.97
C LEU A 125 2.71 -5.32 -10.33
N LEU A 126 3.16 -6.57 -10.41
CA LEU A 126 3.04 -7.38 -11.63
C LEU A 126 1.58 -7.55 -12.06
N ALA A 127 0.67 -7.70 -11.10
CA ALA A 127 -0.76 -7.84 -11.36
C ALA A 127 -1.43 -6.52 -11.81
N LYS A 128 -0.87 -5.36 -11.48
CA LYS A 128 -1.29 -4.06 -12.03
C LYS A 128 -0.75 -3.76 -13.43
N GLY A 129 0.14 -4.60 -13.95
CA GLY A 129 0.77 -4.40 -15.26
C GLY A 129 1.96 -3.42 -15.24
N ALA A 130 2.63 -3.28 -14.09
CA ALA A 130 3.92 -2.61 -13.98
C ALA A 130 5.06 -3.48 -14.54
#